data_AF-A0AA42CEM6-F1
#
_entry.id   AF-A0AA42CEM6-F1
#
_cell.length_a   1.000
_cell.length_b   1.000
_cell.length_c   1.000
_cell.angle_alpha   90.00
_cell.angle_beta   90.00
_cell.angle_gamma   90.00
#
_symmetry.space_group_name_H-M   'P 1'
#
loop_
_entity.id
_entity.type
_entity.pdbx_description
1 polymer ?
#
loop_
_entity_poly.entity_id
_entity_poly.type
_entity_poly.pdbx_seq_one_letter_code
_entity_poly.pdbx_strand_id
1 'polypeptide(L)'
;MNAPILPPAAASRPQTPLLDRVRVPADLRNFSVEQLKQLADELRAETIDAVSTTGGHLGASLGVVELTVALHAVFDTPVDRLIWDVGHQCYPHKILTGRRERIRTLRQGGGLSGFTRRAESEYDPFGAAHSSTSISSGLGMAVARDLKQARGIADDRNV
;
A
#
# COMPACT_ATOMS: atom_id res chain seq x y z
N MET A 1 -4.06 39.35 26.91
CA MET A 1 -3.47 38.06 27.32
C MET A 1 -4.09 36.99 26.44
N ASN A 2 -3.38 36.49 25.43
CA ASN A 2 -3.87 35.37 24.63
C ASN A 2 -3.40 34.09 25.31
N ALA A 3 -4.35 33.30 25.79
CA ALA A 3 -4.05 31.94 26.25
C ALA A 3 -3.49 31.15 25.05
N PRO A 4 -2.42 30.35 25.25
CA PRO A 4 -1.93 29.49 24.18
C PRO A 4 -3.02 28.47 23.85
N ILE A 5 -3.40 28.41 22.58
CA ILE A 5 -4.23 27.33 22.04
C ILE A 5 -3.40 26.06 22.17
N LEU A 6 -3.76 25.21 23.12
CA LEU A 6 -3.20 23.86 23.20
C LEU A 6 -3.51 23.14 21.88
N PRO A 7 -2.53 22.46 21.25
CA PRO A 7 -2.84 21.60 20.12
C PRO A 7 -3.90 20.59 20.57
N PRO A 8 -4.86 20.23 19.70
CA PRO A 8 -5.81 19.18 20.02
C PRO A 8 -5.04 17.96 20.50
N ALA A 9 -5.47 17.35 21.61
CA ALA A 9 -4.89 16.12 22.11
C ALA A 9 -4.74 15.16 20.93
N ALA A 10 -3.51 14.68 20.67
CA ALA A 10 -3.26 13.73 19.60
C ALA A 10 -4.28 12.59 19.76
N ALA A 11 -5.18 12.45 18.78
CA ALA A 11 -6.16 11.37 18.81
C ALA A 11 -5.40 10.06 19.03
N SER A 12 -5.82 9.28 20.03
CA SER A 12 -5.22 7.98 20.30
C SER A 12 -5.33 7.15 19.03
N ARG A 13 -4.22 6.62 18.53
CA ARG A 13 -4.19 5.77 17.34
C ARG A 13 -5.23 4.65 17.44
N PRO A 14 -5.83 4.21 16.32
CA PRO A 14 -6.78 3.12 16.34
C PRO A 14 -6.13 1.84 16.87
N GLN A 15 -6.87 1.09 17.69
CA GLN A 15 -6.44 -0.23 18.14
C GLN A 15 -6.53 -1.20 16.98
N THR A 16 -5.42 -1.84 16.63
CA THR A 16 -5.30 -2.63 15.40
C THR A 16 -4.44 -3.89 15.62
N PRO A 17 -4.86 -4.80 16.52
CA PRO A 17 -4.05 -5.94 16.96
C PRO A 17 -3.66 -6.93 15.85
N LEU A 18 -4.44 -7.07 14.77
CA LEU A 18 -4.03 -7.87 13.62
C LEU A 18 -3.08 -7.10 12.70
N LEU A 19 -3.35 -5.83 12.42
CA LEU A 19 -2.48 -5.00 11.59
C LEU A 19 -1.11 -4.79 12.25
N ASP A 20 -1.04 -4.78 13.58
CA ASP A 20 0.21 -4.72 14.36
C ASP A 20 1.13 -5.94 14.09
N ARG A 21 0.54 -7.06 13.64
CA ARG A 21 1.26 -8.29 13.27
C ARG A 21 1.68 -8.32 11.81
N VAL A 22 1.26 -7.34 11.01
CA VAL A 22 1.54 -7.27 9.57
C VAL A 22 2.61 -6.22 9.30
N ARG A 23 3.81 -6.68 8.95
CA ARG A 23 4.90 -5.83 8.46
C ARG A 23 4.97 -5.86 6.94
N VAL A 24 4.75 -7.03 6.34
CA VAL A 24 4.81 -7.25 4.89
C VAL A 24 3.69 -8.20 4.44
N PRO A 25 3.36 -8.26 3.13
CA PRO A 25 2.31 -9.14 2.61
C PRO A 25 2.46 -10.62 2.98
N ALA A 26 3.69 -11.12 3.15
CA ALA A 26 3.93 -12.50 3.57
C ALA A 26 3.30 -12.87 4.93
N ASP A 27 3.10 -11.88 5.82
CA ASP A 27 2.49 -12.09 7.14
C ASP A 27 0.99 -12.45 7.04
N LEU A 28 0.33 -12.15 5.91
CA LEU A 28 -1.11 -12.41 5.71
C LEU A 28 -1.39 -13.88 5.33
N ARG A 29 -0.38 -14.65 4.87
CA ARG A 29 -0.60 -15.98 4.27
C ARG A 29 -1.26 -17.00 5.18
N ASN A 30 -1.10 -16.83 6.50
CA ASN A 30 -1.65 -17.74 7.51
C ASN A 30 -2.93 -17.21 8.16
N PHE A 31 -3.49 -16.10 7.66
CA PHE A 31 -4.71 -15.54 8.22
C PHE A 31 -5.93 -16.30 7.70
N SER A 32 -6.87 -16.59 8.59
CA SER A 32 -8.20 -17.07 8.20
C SER A 32 -8.98 -15.97 7.48
N VAL A 33 -10.06 -16.35 6.79
CA VAL A 33 -10.94 -15.38 6.13
C VAL A 33 -11.51 -14.36 7.13
N GLU A 34 -11.83 -14.78 8.35
CA GLU A 34 -12.31 -13.93 9.44
C GLU A 34 -11.22 -12.94 9.88
N GLN A 35 -9.97 -13.41 9.99
CA GLN A 35 -8.83 -12.55 10.30
C GLN A 35 -8.56 -11.54 9.18
N LEU A 36 -8.73 -11.91 7.91
CA LEU A 36 -8.60 -10.98 6.79
C LEU A 36 -9.70 -9.92 6.78
N LYS A 37 -10.95 -10.26 7.15
CA LYS A 37 -12.03 -9.29 7.32
C LYS A 37 -11.73 -8.30 8.44
N GLN A 38 -11.29 -8.80 9.60
CA GLN A 38 -10.87 -7.94 10.71
C GLN A 38 -9.67 -7.06 10.32
N LEU A 39 -8.68 -7.62 9.61
CA LEU A 39 -7.54 -6.85 9.09
C LEU A 39 -8.00 -5.71 8.18
N ALA A 40 -9.02 -5.93 7.34
CA ALA A 40 -9.59 -4.87 6.51
C ALA A 40 -10.22 -3.75 7.34
N ASP A 41 -10.96 -4.07 8.41
CA ASP A 41 -11.52 -3.07 9.33
C ASP A 41 -10.43 -2.25 10.04
N GLU A 42 -9.38 -2.92 10.52
CA GLU A 42 -8.23 -2.28 11.16
C GLU A 42 -7.43 -1.41 10.18
N LEU A 43 -7.21 -1.89 8.95
CA LEU A 43 -6.54 -1.16 7.88
C LEU A 43 -7.34 0.07 7.46
N ARG A 44 -8.67 -0.02 7.42
CA ARG A 44 -9.56 1.11 7.19
C ARG A 44 -9.40 2.16 8.28
N ALA A 45 -9.41 1.76 9.54
CA ALA A 45 -9.23 2.67 10.67
C ALA A 45 -7.86 3.39 10.63
N GLU A 46 -6.77 2.65 10.38
CA GLU A 46 -5.43 3.23 10.23
C GLU A 46 -5.36 4.20 9.04
N THR A 47 -6.01 3.87 7.92
CA THR A 47 -6.05 4.74 6.73
C THR A 47 -6.79 6.05 7.02
N ILE A 48 -7.93 6.00 7.72
CA ILE A 48 -8.68 7.19 8.13
C ILE A 48 -7.83 8.07 9.05
N ASP A 49 -7.22 7.48 10.09
CA ASP A 49 -6.38 8.18 11.04
C ASP A 49 -5.19 8.87 10.35
N ALA A 50 -4.44 8.14 9.52
CA ALA A 50 -3.30 8.65 8.78
C ALA A 50 -3.68 9.84 7.89
N VAL A 51 -4.74 9.69 7.09
CA VAL A 51 -5.18 10.72 6.13
C VAL A 51 -5.81 11.92 6.85
N SER A 52 -6.42 11.73 8.01
CA SER A 52 -6.91 12.85 8.83
C SER A 52 -5.77 13.79 9.28
N THR A 53 -4.56 13.25 9.41
CA THR A 53 -3.37 14.02 9.82
C THR A 53 -2.72 14.73 8.62
N THR A 54 -2.59 14.05 7.48
CA THR A 54 -1.82 14.56 6.33
C THR A 54 -2.68 15.18 5.22
N GLY A 55 -3.99 14.96 5.24
CA GLY A 55 -4.86 15.11 4.07
C GLY A 55 -4.54 14.07 2.98
N GLY A 56 -5.25 14.14 1.85
CA GLY A 56 -5.05 13.25 0.70
C GLY A 56 -6.31 12.57 0.19
N HIS A 57 -6.12 11.54 -0.64
CA HIS A 57 -7.20 10.86 -1.37
C HIS A 57 -7.91 9.81 -0.51
N LEU A 58 -8.65 10.26 0.51
CA LEU A 58 -9.35 9.38 1.45
C LEU A 58 -10.37 8.48 0.75
N GLY A 59 -11.34 9.05 0.03
CA GLY A 59 -12.44 8.28 -0.56
C GLY A 59 -11.98 7.18 -1.51
N ALA A 60 -11.00 7.47 -2.38
CA ALA A 60 -10.42 6.48 -3.28
C ALA A 60 -9.72 5.34 -2.52
N SER A 61 -8.97 5.68 -1.46
CA SER A 61 -8.26 4.70 -0.63
C SER A 61 -9.22 3.79 0.14
N LEU A 62 -10.32 4.34 0.67
CA LEU A 62 -11.32 3.55 1.42
C LEU A 62 -12.07 2.55 0.54
N GLY A 63 -12.25 2.86 -0.74
CA GLY A 63 -12.93 1.99 -1.70
C GLY A 63 -12.15 0.74 -2.11
N VAL A 64 -10.86 0.63 -1.76
CA VAL A 64 -10.00 -0.48 -2.16
C VAL A 64 -9.38 -1.24 -0.98
N VAL A 65 -9.81 -1.00 0.25
CA VAL A 65 -9.24 -1.62 1.45
C VAL A 65 -9.33 -3.15 1.38
N GLU A 66 -10.53 -3.70 1.17
CA GLU A 66 -10.75 -5.15 1.07
C GLU A 66 -10.01 -5.75 -0.12
N LEU A 67 -10.06 -5.07 -1.27
CA LEU A 67 -9.34 -5.49 -2.47
C LEU A 67 -7.84 -5.58 -2.21
N THR A 68 -7.27 -4.59 -1.53
CA THR A 68 -5.85 -4.56 -1.19
C THR A 68 -5.48 -5.73 -0.27
N VAL A 69 -6.28 -6.01 0.76
CA VAL A 69 -6.07 -7.15 1.66
C VAL A 69 -6.13 -8.47 0.88
N ALA A 70 -7.16 -8.65 0.05
CA ALA A 70 -7.35 -9.87 -0.73
C ALA A 70 -6.20 -10.09 -1.72
N LEU A 71 -5.76 -9.05 -2.43
CA LEU A 71 -4.64 -9.13 -3.37
C LEU A 71 -3.36 -9.56 -2.66
N HIS A 72 -3.02 -8.95 -1.52
CA HIS A 72 -1.80 -9.29 -0.78
C HIS A 72 -1.88 -10.61 -0.01
N ALA A 73 -3.08 -11.11 0.30
CA ALA A 73 -3.25 -12.43 0.89
C ALA A 73 -3.11 -13.56 -0.14
N VAL A 74 -3.46 -13.30 -1.41
CA VAL A 74 -3.50 -14.30 -2.48
C VAL A 74 -2.23 -14.30 -3.34
N PHE A 75 -1.76 -13.12 -3.75
CA PHE A 75 -0.59 -12.99 -4.62
C PHE A 75 0.71 -12.87 -3.83
N ASP A 76 1.78 -13.44 -4.37
CA ASP A 76 3.11 -13.41 -3.77
C ASP A 76 3.85 -12.10 -4.13
N THR A 77 3.35 -10.96 -3.68
CA THR A 77 4.06 -9.69 -3.88
C THR A 77 5.32 -9.64 -3.00
N PRO A 78 6.47 -9.16 -3.50
CA PRO A 78 6.65 -8.39 -4.75
C PRO A 78 7.05 -9.23 -5.98
N VAL A 79 7.12 -10.56 -5.86
CA VAL A 79 7.39 -11.47 -6.99
C VAL A 79 6.29 -11.31 -8.04
N ASP A 80 5.05 -11.44 -7.60
CA ASP A 80 3.88 -11.04 -8.38
C ASP A 80 3.82 -9.51 -8.46
N ARG A 81 3.73 -8.99 -9.69
CA ARG A 81 3.74 -7.54 -9.94
C ARG A 81 2.31 -6.99 -9.83
N LEU A 82 2.01 -6.33 -8.71
CA LEU A 82 0.77 -5.59 -8.51
C LEU A 82 0.92 -4.14 -8.99
N ILE A 83 0.07 -3.69 -9.92
CA ILE A 83 0.08 -2.34 -10.47
C ILE A 83 -1.23 -1.62 -10.11
N TRP A 84 -1.11 -0.46 -9.47
CA TRP A 84 -2.22 0.45 -9.23
C TRP A 84 -2.24 1.56 -10.31
N ASP A 85 -3.33 1.66 -11.08
CA ASP A 85 -3.51 2.78 -12.01
C ASP A 85 -3.76 4.09 -11.25
N VAL A 86 -3.17 5.20 -11.70
CA VAL A 86 -3.04 6.48 -10.98
C VAL A 86 -2.29 6.37 -9.65
N GLY A 87 -2.63 5.43 -8.77
CA GLY A 87 -1.97 5.19 -7.49
C GLY A 87 -2.53 6.00 -6.31
N HIS A 88 -3.46 6.93 -6.52
CA HIS A 88 -4.04 7.75 -5.44
C HIS A 88 -4.86 6.95 -4.40
N GLN A 89 -5.27 5.73 -4.76
CA GLN A 89 -5.98 4.77 -3.92
C GLN A 89 -5.04 3.85 -3.11
N CYS A 90 -3.72 3.94 -3.30
CA CYS A 90 -2.78 2.93 -2.79
C CYS A 90 -2.37 3.10 -1.32
N TYR A 91 -3.03 3.93 -0.52
CA TYR A 91 -2.63 4.13 0.88
C TYR A 91 -2.74 2.85 1.72
N PRO A 92 -3.80 2.03 1.61
CA PRO A 92 -3.86 0.73 2.27
C PRO A 92 -2.72 -0.19 1.83
N HIS A 93 -2.38 -0.14 0.52
CA HIS A 93 -1.27 -0.92 -0.04
C HIS A 93 0.06 -0.51 0.59
N LYS A 94 0.35 0.79 0.71
CA LYS A 94 1.55 1.28 1.39
C LYS A 94 1.62 0.81 2.85
N ILE A 95 0.51 0.87 3.57
CA ILE A 95 0.44 0.40 4.97
C ILE A 95 0.83 -1.09 5.08
N LEU A 96 0.27 -1.96 4.23
CA LEU A 96 0.53 -3.41 4.26
C LEU A 96 1.91 -3.83 3.72
N THR A 97 2.66 -2.90 3.13
CA THR A 97 3.95 -3.16 2.45
C THR A 97 5.10 -2.43 3.14
N GLY A 98 5.15 -2.53 4.46
CA GLY A 98 6.27 -2.04 5.29
C GLY A 98 6.30 -0.54 5.54
N ARG A 99 5.31 0.24 5.08
CA ARG A 99 5.34 1.71 5.18
C ARG A 99 4.36 2.28 6.19
N ARG A 100 3.75 1.44 7.04
CA ARG A 100 2.80 1.86 8.09
C ARG A 100 3.34 2.97 8.99
N GLU A 101 4.56 2.84 9.52
CA GLU A 101 5.13 3.86 10.43
C GLU A 101 5.32 5.22 9.75
N ARG A 102 5.61 5.22 8.45
CA ARG A 102 5.85 6.41 7.65
C ARG A 102 4.58 6.98 7.01
N ILE A 103 3.43 6.33 7.17
CA ILE A 103 2.20 6.71 6.46
C ILE A 103 1.74 8.14 6.80
N ARG A 104 2.03 8.62 8.00
CA ARG A 104 1.74 9.99 8.46
C ARG A 104 2.69 11.05 7.87
N THR A 105 3.58 10.65 6.96
CA THR A 105 4.43 11.57 6.15
C THR A 105 3.93 11.69 4.71
N LEU A 106 2.78 11.08 4.38
CA LEU A 106 2.19 11.14 3.04
C LEU A 106 2.10 12.58 2.51
N ARG A 107 2.60 12.76 1.28
CA ARG A 107 2.58 14.02 0.52
C ARG A 107 3.36 15.17 1.17
N GLN A 108 4.17 14.90 2.19
CA GLN A 108 5.06 15.87 2.80
C GLN A 108 6.44 15.85 2.13
N GLY A 109 7.17 16.96 2.16
CA GLY A 109 8.55 17.00 1.70
C GLY A 109 9.42 15.98 2.43
N GLY A 110 10.15 15.13 1.69
CA GLY A 110 10.93 14.03 2.27
C GLY A 110 10.12 12.83 2.80
N GLY A 111 8.79 12.91 2.75
CA GLY A 111 7.87 11.86 3.16
C GLY A 111 7.49 10.89 2.04
N LEU A 112 6.45 10.08 2.28
CA LEU A 112 5.92 9.15 1.29
C LEU A 112 5.20 9.88 0.15
N SER A 113 5.34 9.37 -1.07
CA SER A 113 4.57 9.81 -2.24
C SER A 113 3.07 9.55 -2.02
N GLY A 114 2.22 10.42 -2.58
CA GLY A 114 0.77 10.18 -2.64
C GLY A 114 0.35 9.11 -3.66
N PHE A 115 1.31 8.54 -4.38
CA PHE A 115 1.13 7.52 -5.41
C PHE A 115 2.17 6.40 -5.26
N THR A 116 2.04 5.30 -5.99
CA THR A 116 3.11 4.30 -6.08
C THR A 116 4.38 4.92 -6.67
N ARG A 117 5.54 4.56 -6.15
CA ARG A 117 6.84 5.06 -6.61
C ARG A 117 7.89 3.95 -6.51
N ARG A 118 8.47 3.57 -7.66
CA ARG A 118 9.49 2.50 -7.77
C ARG A 118 10.67 2.67 -6.83
N ALA A 119 11.18 3.89 -6.68
CA ALA A 119 12.29 4.21 -5.79
C ALA A 119 11.91 4.21 -4.28
N GLU A 120 10.61 4.13 -3.96
CA GLU A 120 10.11 4.13 -2.58
C GLU A 120 9.93 2.71 -2.02
N SER A 121 9.62 1.72 -2.86
CA SER A 121 9.35 0.35 -2.42
C SER A 121 9.44 -0.66 -3.57
N GLU A 122 9.93 -1.86 -3.27
CA GLU A 122 9.90 -3.04 -4.17
C GLU A 122 8.46 -3.48 -4.53
N TYR A 123 7.49 -3.13 -3.68
CA TYR A 123 6.06 -3.41 -3.88
C TYR A 123 5.40 -2.44 -4.86
N ASP A 124 6.12 -1.41 -5.34
CA ASP A 124 5.65 -0.39 -6.28
C ASP A 124 6.33 -0.59 -7.66
N PRO A 125 6.05 -1.68 -8.41
CA PRO A 125 6.81 -2.03 -9.63
C PRO A 125 6.66 -0.98 -10.75
N PHE A 126 5.59 -0.19 -10.69
CA PHE A 126 5.33 0.91 -11.60
C PHE A 126 4.87 2.15 -10.83
N GLY A 127 5.42 3.31 -11.17
CA GLY A 127 4.96 4.59 -10.65
C GLY A 127 3.93 5.18 -11.61
N ALA A 128 2.70 5.36 -11.15
CA ALA A 128 1.64 6.03 -11.90
C ALA A 128 1.20 7.30 -11.16
N ALA A 129 0.72 8.28 -11.91
CA ALA A 129 0.06 9.49 -11.40
C ALA A 129 -0.93 10.00 -12.46
N HIS A 130 -0.55 9.87 -13.74
CA HIS A 130 -1.49 9.89 -14.86
C HIS A 130 -2.24 8.55 -14.97
N SER A 131 -3.52 8.65 -15.32
CA SER A 131 -4.40 7.49 -15.50
C SER A 131 -4.10 6.72 -16.78
N SER A 132 -4.65 5.50 -16.85
CA SER A 132 -4.70 4.65 -18.03
C SER A 132 -3.33 4.13 -18.49
N THR A 133 -2.36 4.08 -17.57
CA THR A 133 -1.00 3.62 -17.84
C THR A 133 -0.73 2.20 -17.34
N SER A 134 -1.58 1.67 -16.45
CA SER A 134 -1.36 0.37 -15.79
C SER A 134 -1.38 -0.81 -16.76
N ILE A 135 -2.36 -0.88 -17.68
CA ILE A 135 -2.54 -2.01 -18.60
C ILE A 135 -1.35 -2.13 -19.54
N SER A 136 -0.94 -1.03 -20.18
CA SER A 136 0.24 -1.01 -21.07
C SER A 136 1.52 -1.40 -20.33
N SER A 137 1.68 -0.92 -19.10
CA SER A 137 2.83 -1.25 -18.25
C SER A 137 2.83 -2.73 -17.86
N GLY A 138 1.66 -3.25 -17.46
CA GLY A 138 1.46 -4.66 -17.14
C GLY A 138 1.74 -5.58 -18.33
N LEU A 139 1.29 -5.20 -19.53
CA LEU A 139 1.61 -5.93 -20.76
C LEU A 139 3.12 -5.99 -21.00
N GLY A 140 3.81 -4.86 -20.87
CA GLY A 140 5.27 -4.82 -21.00
C GLY A 140 5.98 -5.73 -20.00
N MET A 141 5.53 -5.74 -18.73
CA MET A 141 6.06 -6.63 -17.70
C MET A 141 5.81 -8.11 -18.00
N ALA A 142 4.60 -8.46 -18.48
CA ALA A 142 4.25 -9.82 -18.85
C ALA A 142 5.09 -10.33 -20.04
N VAL A 143 5.23 -9.53 -21.10
CA VAL A 143 6.05 -9.88 -22.26
C VAL A 143 7.52 -10.04 -21.85
N ALA A 144 8.04 -9.16 -21.00
CA ALA A 144 9.42 -9.27 -20.50
C ALA A 144 9.65 -10.56 -19.70
N ARG A 145 8.69 -10.95 -18.85
CA ARG A 145 8.71 -12.23 -18.13
C ARG A 145 8.77 -13.41 -19.10
N ASP A 146 7.88 -13.44 -20.09
CA ASP A 146 7.78 -14.55 -21.04
C ASP A 146 9.06 -14.68 -21.89
N LEU A 147 9.67 -13.55 -22.28
CA LEU A 147 10.95 -13.54 -23.00
C LEU A 147 12.12 -14.02 -22.13
N LYS A 148 12.16 -13.67 -20.84
CA LYS A 148 13.18 -14.21 -19.90
C LYS A 148 13.05 -15.72 -19.80
N GLN A 149 11.82 -16.22 -19.61
CA GLN A 149 11.53 -17.65 -19.52
C GLN A 149 11.92 -18.39 -20.80
N ALA A 150 11.55 -17.87 -21.98
CA ALA A 150 11.91 -18.46 -23.26
C ALA A 150 13.43 -18.52 -23.51
N ARG A 151 14.20 -17.61 -22.90
CA ARG A 151 15.67 -17.57 -22.99
C ARG A 151 16.37 -18.35 -21.88
N GLY A 152 15.63 -19.01 -20.98
CA GLY A 152 16.20 -19.69 -19.81
C GLY A 152 16.89 -18.75 -18.82
N ILE A 153 16.59 -17.45 -18.90
CA ILE A 153 17.07 -16.47 -17.93
C ILE A 153 16.23 -16.67 -16.68
N ALA A 154 16.88 -17.04 -15.57
CA ALA A 154 16.19 -17.20 -14.30
C ALA A 154 15.41 -15.93 -13.94
N ASP A 155 14.21 -16.10 -13.40
CA ASP A 155 13.49 -14.99 -12.82
C ASP A 155 14.27 -14.51 -11.59
N ASP A 156 14.65 -13.23 -11.58
CA ASP A 156 15.35 -12.59 -10.47
C ASP A 156 14.36 -12.46 -9.31
N ARG A 157 14.10 -13.58 -8.63
CA ARG A 157 13.18 -13.68 -7.48
C ARG A 157 13.67 -12.89 -6.24
N ASN A 158 14.72 -12.08 -6.36
CA ASN A 158 15.46 -11.47 -5.25
C ASN A 158 16.16 -10.13 -5.61
N VAL A 159 15.61 -9.33 -6.53
CA VAL A 159 15.99 -7.91 -6.66
C VAL A 159 14.80 -7.00 -6.40
#